data_AF-A0A5E4M7X8-F1
#
_entry.id   AF-A0A5E4M7X8-F1
#
_cell.length_a   1.000
_cell.length_b   1.000
_cell.length_c   1.000
_cell.angle_alpha   90.00
_cell.angle_beta   90.00
_cell.angle_gamma   90.00
#
_symmetry.space_group_name_H-M   'P 1'
#
loop_
_entity.id
_entity.type
_entity.pdbx_description
1 polymer ?
#
loop_
_entity_poly.entity_id
_entity_poly.type
_entity_poly.pdbx_seq_one_letter_code
_entity_poly.pdbx_strand_id
1 'polypeptide(L)' 'NRKFHVRIGADISQIHNVKAGVPQGSVLGPSLFNIYCHVIPTPQHCHLAMFADDTAIIT' A
#
# COMPACT_ATOMS: atom_id res chain seq x y z
N ASN A 1 9.12 -7.18 -13.90
CA ASN A 1 8.67 -6.26 -14.97
C ASN A 1 7.17 -6.01 -14.90
N ARG A 2 6.71 -5.23 -13.91
CA ARG A 2 5.31 -4.78 -13.81
C ARG A 2 5.15 -3.43 -14.52
N LYS A 3 4.08 -3.24 -15.27
CA LYS A 3 3.79 -2.02 -16.04
C LYS A 3 2.36 -1.56 -15.81
N PHE A 4 2.08 -0.27 -16.01
CA PHE A 4 0.76 0.32 -15.89
C PHE A 4 0.53 1.41 -16.95
N HIS A 5 -0.73 1.73 -17.21
CA HIS A 5 -1.17 2.93 -17.93
C HIS A 5 -2.50 3.38 -17.32
N VAL A 6 -2.88 4.64 -17.53
CA VAL A 6 -4.11 5.24 -16.98
C VAL A 6 -5.08 5.50 -18.13
N ARG A 7 -6.39 5.32 -17.87
CA ARG A 7 -7.47 5.68 -18.79
C ARG A 7 -8.34 6.77 -18.16
N ILE A 8 -8.64 7.82 -18.93
CA ILE A 8 -9.59 8.88 -18.55
C ILE A 8 -10.58 9.03 -19.71
N GLY A 9 -11.83 8.62 -19.50
CA GLY A 9 -12.81 8.55 -20.59
C GLY A 9 -12.34 7.59 -21.70
N ALA A 10 -12.19 8.13 -22.91
CA ALA A 10 -11.69 7.39 -24.08
C ALA A 10 -10.16 7.42 -24.23
N ASP A 11 -9.47 8.31 -23.52
CA ASP A 11 -8.03 8.53 -23.68
C ASP A 11 -7.20 7.58 -22.80
N ILE A 12 -6.04 7.16 -23.31
CA ILE A 12 -5.13 6.22 -22.64
C ILE A 12 -3.71 6.80 -22.61
N SER A 13 -3.06 6.74 -21.44
CA SER A 13 -1.66 7.17 -21.28
C SER A 13 -0.68 6.20 -21.93
N GLN A 14 0.57 6.64 -22.10
CA GLN A 14 1.67 5.72 -22.41
C GLN A 14 1.87 4.68 -21.30
N ILE A 15 2.53 3.57 -21.63
CA ILE A 15 2.86 2.51 -20.68
C ILE A 15 4.08 2.93 -19.85
N HIS A 16 3.97 2.82 -18.53
CA HIS A 16 5.03 3.11 -17.57
C HIS A 16 5.40 1.88 -16.75
N ASN A 17 6.66 1.79 -16.30
CA ASN A 17 7.12 0.73 -15.41
C ASN A 17 6.75 1.05 -13.95
N VAL A 18 6.31 0.04 -13.21
CA VAL A 18 6.09 0.15 -11.77
C VAL A 18 7.42 0.01 -11.04
N LYS A 19 7.83 1.06 -10.32
CA LYS A 19 9.14 1.14 -9.63
C LYS A 19 9.11 0.69 -8.17
N ALA A 20 7.93 0.64 -7.55
CA ALA A 20 7.78 0.36 -6.11
C ALA A 20 6.57 -0.54 -5.82
N GLY A 21 6.47 -0.99 -4.57
CA GLY A 21 5.42 -1.90 -4.09
C GLY A 21 5.64 -3.36 -4.50
N VAL A 22 4.68 -4.19 -4.14
CA VAL A 22 4.71 -5.65 -4.34
C VAL A 22 3.67 -6.07 -5.39
N PRO A 23 3.82 -7.23 -6.06
CA PRO A 23 2.78 -7.77 -6.93
C PRO A 23 1.50 -8.11 -6.14
N GLN A 24 0.33 -7.71 -6.65
CA GLN A 24 -0.96 -8.14 -6.09
C GLN A 24 -1.10 -9.67 -6.22
N GLY A 25 -1.64 -10.31 -5.17
CA GLY A 25 -1.72 -11.78 -5.11
C GLY A 25 -0.40 -12.46 -4.72
N SER A 26 0.66 -11.69 -4.43
CA SER A 26 1.87 -12.26 -3.84
C SER A 26 1.59 -12.76 -2.42
N VAL A 27 2.00 -13.99 -2.13
CA VAL A 27 1.92 -14.58 -0.78
C VAL A 27 2.65 -13.72 0.27
N LEU A 28 3.75 -13.08 -0.13
CA LEU A 28 4.53 -12.21 0.76
C LEU A 28 4.01 -10.76 0.80
N GLY A 29 3.08 -10.40 -0.07
CA GLY A 29 2.58 -9.04 -0.20
C GLY A 29 2.07 -8.45 1.12
N PRO A 30 1.16 -9.14 1.84
CA PRO A 30 0.65 -8.68 3.14
C PRO A 30 1.75 -8.50 4.19
N SER A 31 2.68 -9.45 4.30
CA SER A 31 3.76 -9.37 5.29
C SER A 31 4.72 -8.20 5.02
N LEU A 32 5.09 -8.00 3.75
CA LEU A 32 5.94 -6.88 3.34
C LEU A 32 5.24 -5.53 3.54
N PHE A 33 3.93 -5.48 3.33
CA PHE A 33 3.12 -4.30 3.63
C PHE A 33 3.17 -3.96 5.13
N ASN A 34 2.96 -4.94 6.01
CA ASN A 34 3.00 -4.72 7.46
C ASN A 34 4.38 -4.22 7.93
N ILE A 35 5.47 -4.76 7.37
CA ILE A 35 6.84 -4.29 7.67
C ILE A 35 7.03 -2.84 7.21
N TYR A 36 6.57 -2.51 6.00
CA TYR A 36 6.66 -1.14 5.48
C TYR A 36 5.93 -0.14 6.39
N CYS A 37 4.76 -0.52 6.90
CA CYS A 37 3.95 0.30 7.78
C CYS A 37 4.42 0.35 9.23
N HIS A 38 5.36 -0.51 9.65
CA HIS A 38 5.87 -0.55 11.03
C HIS A 38 6.57 0.74 11.48
N VAL A 39 6.95 1.61 10.53
CA VAL A 39 7.56 2.92 10.82
C VAL A 39 6.55 3.98 11.29
N ILE A 40 5.24 3.68 11.25
CA ILE A 40 4.21 4.62 11.71
C ILE A 40 4.32 4.80 13.24
N PRO A 41 4.46 6.04 13.74
CA PRO A 41 4.62 6.29 15.17
C PRO A 41 3.33 5.97 15.95
N THR A 42 3.48 5.31 17.10
CA THR A 42 2.38 5.03 18.02
C THR A 42 2.09 6.26 18.90
N PRO A 43 0.87 6.84 18.88
CA PRO A 43 0.52 7.97 19.72
C PRO A 43 0.55 7.62 21.21
N GLN A 44 0.92 8.58 22.07
CA GLN A 44 0.76 8.44 23.51
C GLN A 44 -0.72 8.48 23.90
N HIS A 45 -1.11 7.72 24.92
CA HIS A 45 -2.48 7.63 25.45
C HIS A 45 -3.55 7.11 24.47
N CYS A 46 -3.15 6.51 23.35
CA CYS A 46 -4.06 5.88 22.40
C CYS A 46 -3.57 4.47 22.07
N HIS A 47 -4.49 3.56 21.74
CA HIS A 47 -4.15 2.29 21.11
C HIS A 47 -4.21 2.44 19.60
N LEU A 48 -3.10 2.07 18.94
CA LEU A 48 -3.01 1.98 17.48
C LEU A 48 -3.18 0.51 17.08
N ALA A 49 -4.17 0.21 16.26
CA ALA A 49 -4.37 -1.10 15.64
C ALA A 49 -4.29 -0.95 14.12
N MET A 50 -3.46 -1.77 13.47
CA MET A 50 -3.21 -1.70 12.03
C MET A 50 -3.37 -3.07 11.40
N PHE A 51 -4.03 -3.13 10.25
CA PHE A 51 -4.20 -4.34 9.46
C PHE A 51 -4.32 -4.00 7.99
N ALA A 52 -3.35 -4.43 7.16
CA ALA A 52 -3.28 -3.99 5.77
C ALA A 52 -3.45 -2.46 5.68
N ASP A 53 -4.21 -1.93 4.73
CA ASP A 53 -4.46 -0.50 4.58
C ASP A 53 -5.34 0.14 5.68
N ASP A 54 -5.93 -0.67 6.57
CA ASP A 54 -6.74 -0.18 7.68
C ASP A 54 -5.88 0.24 8.89
N THR A 55 -6.22 1.38 9.48
CA THR A 55 -5.64 1.89 10.72
C THR A 55 -6.74 2.40 11.65
N ALA A 56 -6.80 1.88 12.86
CA ALA A 56 -7.71 2.30 13.91
C ALA A 56 -6.93 2.96 15.06
N ILE A 57 -7.44 4.11 15.52
CA ILE A 57 -6.94 4.83 16.69
C ILE A 57 -8.06 4.78 17.74
N ILE A 58 -7.74 4.27 18.93
CA ILE A 58 -8.67 4.16 20.05
C ILE A 58 -8.11 5.04 21.17
N THR A 59 -8.93 5.99 21.62
CA THR A 59 -8.60 6.96 22.68
C THR A 59 -9.21 6.54 24.01
#